data_AF-A0A7C4HS05-F1
#
_entry.id   AF-A0A7C4HS05-F1
#
_cell.length_a   1.000
_cell.length_b   1.000
_cell.length_c   1.000
_cell.angle_alpha   90.00
_cell.angle_beta   90.00
_cell.angle_gamma   90.00
#
_symmetry.space_group_name_H-M   'P 1'
#
loop_
_entity.id
_entity.type
_entity.pdbx_description
1 polymer ?
#
loop_
_entity_poly.entity_id
_entity_poly.type
_entity_poly.pdbx_seq_one_letter_code
_entity_poly.pdbx_strand_id
1 'polypeptide(L)'
;MKWYQSLFRSKNGLAGNDFRAVQEKFGFFLSLLEKNNQVLKIMSDLEEKSQGDFLFDLNYISTNLGTIRFGLRSMIEDMISLGGQDYEPLRDRFAALDAEIDRLFPGSQPTEKDDLIVPLPEISRERFRSVGGKNAQLGEIARLGIPVPEFFAISAWAYTHFVESNGLQDRISRRLKSLDLKSVNELERVSREIQELVVSSRVPLDLAEEIRRSAAELSQRTGSKRFALRSSALGEDTHFSFAGQYATYLGLRYDELVDRYREVLASKFSPKAIYYFLSHELKESDLPMSVGCMVMVDSAVSGVIYTRDPVRSDEDCLIINSVWGLGRYLVDGRVTPDVFRVSRQTGDVLRAELS
;
A
#
# COMPACT_ATOMS: atom_id res chain seq x y z
N MET A 1 -17.16 -7.95 45.66
CA MET A 1 -18.57 -8.21 45.28
C MET A 1 -19.49 -8.34 46.50
N LYS A 2 -19.84 -7.24 47.19
CA LYS A 2 -20.87 -7.26 48.26
C LYS A 2 -21.80 -6.03 48.27
N TRP A 3 -21.57 -5.05 47.40
CA TRP A 3 -22.35 -3.81 47.37
C TRP A 3 -23.65 -3.91 46.55
N TYR A 4 -23.77 -4.88 45.64
CA TYR A 4 -25.00 -5.08 44.84
C TYR A 4 -26.13 -5.73 45.65
N GLN A 5 -25.85 -6.55 46.66
CA GLN A 5 -26.90 -7.21 47.46
C GLN A 5 -27.70 -6.24 48.36
N SER A 6 -27.19 -5.03 48.63
CA SER A 6 -27.95 -4.00 49.35
C SER A 6 -28.92 -3.23 48.46
N LEU A 7 -28.72 -3.22 47.13
CA LEU A 7 -29.68 -2.66 46.16
C LEU A 7 -30.98 -3.48 46.07
N PHE A 8 -30.97 -4.76 46.50
CA PHE A 8 -32.13 -5.66 46.48
C PHE A 8 -32.84 -5.79 47.84
N ARG A 9 -32.43 -5.02 48.85
CA ARG A 9 -33.09 -4.95 50.16
C ARG A 9 -33.73 -3.58 50.39
N SER A 10 -34.59 -3.16 49.46
CA SER A 10 -35.61 -2.14 49.74
C SER A 10 -36.97 -2.73 49.42
N LYS A 11 -37.75 -2.98 50.49
CA LYS A 11 -39.19 -3.23 50.39
C LYS A 11 -39.86 -1.92 49.98
N ASN A 12 -40.75 -2.04 49.00
CA ASN A 12 -41.73 -1.07 48.49
C ASN A 12 -41.31 -0.25 47.26
N GLY A 13 -41.85 -0.67 46.11
CA GLY A 13 -42.37 0.25 45.09
C GLY A 13 -41.36 0.89 44.14
N LEU A 14 -40.66 0.10 43.33
CA LEU A 14 -40.21 0.58 42.02
C LEU A 14 -41.21 0.06 41.00
N ALA A 15 -41.99 0.97 40.40
CA ALA A 15 -42.90 0.64 39.31
C ALA A 15 -42.09 -0.04 38.19
N GLY A 16 -42.67 -1.02 37.49
CA GLY A 16 -41.95 -1.84 36.50
C GLY A 16 -41.21 -1.07 35.39
N ASN A 17 -41.50 0.22 35.21
CA ASN A 17 -40.76 1.13 34.32
C ASN A 17 -39.40 1.58 34.89
N ASP A 18 -39.28 1.85 36.19
CA ASP A 18 -38.01 2.31 36.79
C ASP A 18 -36.96 1.19 36.82
N PHE A 19 -37.40 -0.05 37.05
CA PHE A 19 -36.51 -1.21 37.01
C PHE A 19 -35.97 -1.48 35.59
N ARG A 20 -36.82 -1.32 34.56
CA ARG A 20 -36.41 -1.44 33.15
C ARG A 20 -35.41 -0.36 32.76
N ALA A 21 -35.64 0.88 33.18
CA ALA A 21 -34.71 1.99 32.91
C ALA A 21 -33.33 1.77 33.56
N VAL A 22 -33.28 1.21 34.78
CA VAL A 22 -32.02 0.86 35.44
C VAL A 22 -31.32 -0.31 34.74
N GLN A 23 -32.06 -1.34 34.31
CA GLN A 23 -31.48 -2.45 33.55
C GLN A 23 -30.90 -2.01 32.21
N GLU A 24 -31.60 -1.11 31.51
CA GLU A 24 -31.16 -0.55 30.23
C GLU A 24 -29.87 0.27 30.38
N LYS A 25 -29.82 1.17 31.37
CA LYS A 25 -28.59 1.91 31.70
C LYS A 25 -27.44 0.98 32.10
N PHE A 26 -27.72 -0.07 32.87
CA PHE A 26 -26.69 -1.04 33.22
C PHE A 26 -26.17 -1.81 31.99
N GLY A 27 -27.03 -2.07 31.01
CA GLY A 27 -26.65 -2.65 29.71
C GLY A 27 -25.66 -1.77 28.94
N PHE A 28 -25.97 -0.47 28.79
CA PHE A 28 -25.06 0.49 28.15
C PHE A 28 -23.72 0.60 28.87
N PHE A 29 -23.71 0.58 30.21
CA PHE A 29 -22.47 0.60 30.99
C PHE A 29 -21.60 -0.64 30.76
N LEU A 30 -22.20 -1.83 30.73
CA LEU A 30 -21.46 -3.07 30.43
C LEU A 30 -20.92 -3.08 29.00
N SER A 31 -21.73 -2.66 28.02
CA SER A 31 -21.31 -2.50 26.62
C SER A 31 -20.11 -1.57 26.51
N LEU A 32 -20.17 -0.41 27.14
CA LEU A 32 -19.09 0.57 27.16
C LEU A 32 -17.79 -0.03 27.71
N LEU A 33 -17.86 -0.74 28.84
CA LEU A 33 -16.68 -1.39 29.44
C LEU A 33 -16.07 -2.46 28.53
N GLU A 34 -16.93 -3.29 27.92
CA GLU A 34 -16.49 -4.33 26.98
C GLU A 34 -15.79 -3.73 25.75
N LYS A 35 -16.40 -2.70 25.14
CA LYS A 35 -15.83 -2.00 23.99
C LYS A 35 -14.54 -1.26 24.33
N ASN A 36 -14.46 -0.63 25.51
CA ASN A 36 -13.24 0.03 25.96
C ASN A 36 -12.08 -0.96 26.08
N ASN A 37 -12.31 -2.12 26.70
CA ASN A 37 -11.30 -3.17 26.83
C ASN A 37 -10.87 -3.73 25.46
N GLN A 38 -11.83 -3.92 24.55
CA GLN A 38 -11.54 -4.39 23.19
C GLN A 38 -10.66 -3.39 22.43
N VAL A 39 -11.01 -2.10 22.45
CA VAL A 39 -10.25 -1.04 21.77
C VAL A 39 -8.85 -0.91 22.36
N LEU A 40 -8.72 -0.87 23.69
CA LEU A 40 -7.42 -0.79 24.36
C LEU A 40 -6.50 -1.96 23.98
N LYS A 41 -7.03 -3.18 23.92
CA LYS A 41 -6.25 -4.36 23.52
C LYS A 41 -5.67 -4.22 22.11
N ILE A 42 -6.48 -3.71 21.17
CA ILE A 42 -6.04 -3.49 19.78
C ILE A 42 -5.01 -2.36 19.73
N MET A 43 -5.23 -1.27 20.47
CA MET A 43 -4.26 -0.17 20.55
C MET A 43 -2.91 -0.63 21.09
N SER A 44 -2.90 -1.46 22.14
CA SER A 44 -1.66 -2.04 22.68
C SER A 44 -0.95 -2.95 21.66
N ASP A 45 -1.69 -3.78 20.92
CA ASP A 45 -1.12 -4.62 19.85
C ASP A 45 -0.56 -3.78 18.69
N LEU A 46 -1.21 -2.68 18.33
CA LEU A 46 -0.69 -1.71 17.35
C LEU A 46 0.58 -1.02 17.85
N GLU A 47 0.61 -0.59 19.11
CA GLU A 47 1.76 0.06 19.73
C GLU A 47 2.96 -0.88 19.79
N GLU A 48 2.77 -2.12 20.26
CA GLU A 48 3.81 -3.16 20.30
C GLU A 48 4.40 -3.39 18.91
N LYS A 49 3.56 -3.57 17.89
CA LYS A 49 4.03 -3.81 16.53
C LYS A 49 4.73 -2.59 15.92
N SER A 50 4.34 -1.38 16.30
CA SER A 50 4.99 -0.16 15.83
C SER A 50 6.45 0.00 16.31
N GLN A 51 6.88 -0.75 17.34
CA GLN A 51 8.24 -0.69 17.88
C GLN A 51 9.31 -1.35 16.99
N GLY A 52 8.91 -1.94 15.85
CA GLY A 52 9.81 -2.26 14.72
C GLY A 52 10.19 -3.74 14.59
N ASP A 53 9.80 -4.59 15.55
CA ASP A 53 10.06 -6.03 15.48
C ASP A 53 9.02 -6.80 14.66
N PHE A 54 7.92 -6.15 14.26
CA PHE A 54 6.85 -6.75 13.50
C PHE A 54 6.65 -6.08 12.15
N LEU A 55 6.61 -6.90 11.10
CA LEU A 55 6.17 -6.48 9.76
C LEU A 55 4.64 -6.56 9.71
N PHE A 56 3.99 -5.45 9.39
CA PHE A 56 2.55 -5.37 9.18
C PHE A 56 2.23 -4.48 7.99
N ASP A 57 1.02 -4.61 7.46
CA ASP A 57 0.60 -3.95 6.23
C ASP A 57 -0.60 -3.00 6.40
N LEU A 58 -0.98 -2.29 5.32
CA LEU A 58 -2.15 -1.41 5.35
C LEU A 58 -3.44 -2.17 5.60
N ASN A 59 -3.58 -3.43 5.20
CA ASN A 59 -4.79 -4.20 5.52
C ASN A 59 -4.89 -4.43 7.03
N TYR A 60 -3.79 -4.81 7.67
CA TYR A 60 -3.69 -4.90 9.12
C TYR A 60 -4.06 -3.56 9.78
N ILE A 61 -3.49 -2.44 9.30
CA ILE A 61 -3.82 -1.10 9.81
C ILE A 61 -5.31 -0.79 9.62
N SER A 62 -5.85 -1.00 8.42
CA SER A 62 -7.24 -0.69 8.05
C SER A 62 -8.24 -1.53 8.84
N THR A 63 -7.97 -2.83 8.99
CA THR A 63 -8.82 -3.75 9.76
C THR A 63 -8.87 -3.37 11.24
N ASN A 64 -7.71 -3.08 11.83
CA ASN A 64 -7.64 -2.69 13.24
C ASN A 64 -8.26 -1.31 13.46
N LEU A 65 -8.00 -0.35 12.57
CA LEU A 65 -8.64 0.97 12.64
C LEU A 65 -10.15 0.89 12.44
N GLY A 66 -10.64 0.04 11.53
CA GLY A 66 -12.08 -0.23 11.39
C GLY A 66 -12.70 -0.76 12.68
N THR A 67 -12.01 -1.67 13.36
CA THR A 67 -12.46 -2.22 14.66
C THR A 67 -12.43 -1.16 15.77
N ILE A 68 -11.38 -0.34 15.83
CA ILE A 68 -11.26 0.79 16.77
C ILE A 68 -12.37 1.81 16.51
N ARG A 69 -12.60 2.20 15.25
CA ARG A 69 -13.66 3.14 14.83
C ARG A 69 -15.04 2.65 15.28
N PHE A 70 -15.35 1.38 15.03
CA PHE A 70 -16.60 0.78 15.46
C PHE A 70 -16.74 0.81 16.98
N GLY A 71 -15.71 0.39 17.72
CA GLY A 71 -15.69 0.40 19.17
C GLY A 71 -15.87 1.79 19.77
N LEU A 72 -15.14 2.79 19.28
CA LEU A 72 -15.24 4.19 19.71
C LEU A 72 -16.63 4.76 19.42
N ARG A 73 -17.18 4.54 18.22
CA ARG A 73 -18.53 5.00 17.87
C ARG A 73 -19.56 4.41 18.82
N SER A 74 -19.54 3.09 19.05
CA SER A 74 -20.44 2.44 20.01
C SER A 74 -20.29 3.00 21.43
N MET A 75 -19.06 3.23 21.91
CA MET A 75 -18.85 3.82 23.23
C MET A 75 -19.42 5.23 23.35
N ILE A 76 -19.26 6.07 22.32
CA ILE A 76 -19.83 7.43 22.31
C ILE A 76 -21.36 7.36 22.39
N GLU A 77 -21.99 6.45 21.64
CA GLU A 77 -23.44 6.23 21.71
C GLU A 77 -23.90 5.73 23.09
N ASP A 78 -23.15 4.81 23.71
CA ASP A 78 -23.43 4.32 25.05
C ASP A 78 -23.28 5.46 26.09
N MET A 79 -22.27 6.32 25.96
CA MET A 79 -22.06 7.49 26.82
C MET A 79 -23.19 8.51 26.70
N ILE A 80 -23.65 8.81 25.48
CA ILE A 80 -24.80 9.69 25.24
C ILE A 80 -26.08 9.07 25.83
N SER A 81 -26.26 7.76 25.68
CA SER A 81 -27.42 7.04 26.24
C SER A 81 -27.42 7.03 27.78
N LEU A 82 -26.23 7.01 28.40
CA LEU A 82 -26.06 7.02 29.85
C LEU A 82 -26.17 8.42 30.46
N GLY A 83 -25.51 9.40 29.84
CA GLY A 83 -25.22 10.70 30.41
C GLY A 83 -25.82 11.88 29.64
N GLY A 84 -26.54 11.63 28.56
CA GLY A 84 -27.30 12.63 27.82
C GLY A 84 -26.44 13.54 26.94
N GLN A 85 -26.97 14.74 26.71
CA GLN A 85 -26.48 15.72 25.73
C GLN A 85 -25.05 16.22 26.02
N ASP A 86 -24.56 16.12 27.26
CA ASP A 86 -23.21 16.53 27.65
C ASP A 86 -22.11 15.77 26.89
N TYR A 87 -22.43 14.59 26.35
CA TYR A 87 -21.51 13.75 25.59
C TYR A 87 -21.66 13.87 24.07
N GLU A 88 -22.64 14.62 23.55
CA GLU A 88 -22.79 14.85 22.11
C GLU A 88 -21.55 15.45 21.43
N PRO A 89 -20.80 16.39 22.04
CA PRO A 89 -19.57 16.93 21.44
C PRO A 89 -18.50 15.87 21.14
N LEU A 90 -18.56 14.69 21.77
CA LEU A 90 -17.65 13.59 21.47
C LEU A 90 -17.87 13.03 20.06
N ARG A 91 -19.09 13.08 19.51
CA ARG A 91 -19.35 12.69 18.11
C ARG A 91 -18.58 13.57 17.15
N ASP A 92 -18.66 14.89 17.33
CA ASP A 92 -17.98 15.87 16.48
C ASP A 92 -16.46 15.74 16.61
N ARG A 93 -15.96 15.56 17.84
CA ARG A 93 -14.52 15.36 18.06
C ARG A 93 -14.01 14.06 17.44
N PHE A 94 -14.78 12.98 17.55
CA PHE A 94 -14.46 11.71 16.91
C PHE A 94 -14.45 11.86 15.39
N ALA A 95 -15.48 12.48 14.79
CA ALA A 95 -15.52 12.70 13.34
C ALA A 95 -14.35 13.55 12.83
N ALA A 96 -13.93 14.58 13.58
CA ALA A 96 -12.76 15.39 13.23
C ALA A 96 -11.46 14.59 13.26
N LEU A 97 -11.24 13.76 14.29
CA LEU A 97 -10.08 12.88 14.39
C LEU A 97 -10.11 11.79 13.31
N ASP A 98 -11.29 11.25 13.01
CA ASP A 98 -11.46 10.23 11.99
C ASP A 98 -11.06 10.75 10.61
N ALA A 99 -11.48 11.98 10.28
CA ALA A 99 -11.09 12.66 9.06
C ALA A 99 -9.58 13.00 9.02
N GLU A 100 -8.96 13.29 10.17
CA GLU A 100 -7.51 13.49 10.28
C GLU A 100 -6.75 12.19 10.03
N ILE A 101 -7.21 11.07 10.59
CA ILE A 101 -6.63 9.75 10.35
C ILE A 101 -6.78 9.36 8.89
N ASP A 102 -7.95 9.54 8.29
CA ASP A 102 -8.17 9.24 6.86
C ASP A 102 -7.17 10.00 5.99
N ARG A 103 -6.87 11.27 6.29
CA ARG A 103 -5.87 12.08 5.57
C ARG A 103 -4.44 11.52 5.62
N LEU A 104 -4.13 10.68 6.61
CA LEU A 104 -2.83 10.03 6.74
C LEU A 104 -2.75 8.73 5.92
N PHE A 105 -3.89 8.10 5.62
CA PHE A 105 -3.91 6.89 4.81
C PHE A 105 -3.43 7.15 3.37
N PRO A 106 -2.67 6.21 2.78
CA PRO A 106 -2.31 6.27 1.38
C PRO A 106 -3.55 6.30 0.49
N GLY A 107 -3.67 7.37 -0.30
CA GLY A 107 -4.70 7.53 -1.31
C GLY A 107 -5.92 8.36 -0.93
N SER A 108 -6.15 8.64 0.34
CA SER A 108 -7.30 9.41 0.80
C SER A 108 -7.24 10.90 0.46
N GLN A 109 -6.10 11.37 -0.05
CA GLN A 109 -5.90 12.76 -0.46
C GLN A 109 -5.74 12.85 -1.98
N PRO A 110 -6.26 13.93 -2.59
CA PRO A 110 -5.99 14.22 -4.00
C PRO A 110 -4.49 14.20 -4.26
N THR A 111 -4.09 13.70 -5.43
CA THR A 111 -2.70 13.82 -5.88
C THR A 111 -2.34 15.30 -5.94
N GLU A 112 -1.35 15.71 -5.13
CA GLU A 112 -0.84 17.06 -5.18
C GLU A 112 -0.18 17.32 -6.54
N LYS A 113 -0.32 18.55 -7.02
CA LYS A 113 0.35 18.97 -8.25
C LYS A 113 1.85 18.96 -8.02
N ASP A 114 2.56 18.23 -8.88
CA ASP A 114 4.02 18.08 -8.84
C ASP A 114 4.59 18.08 -10.27
N ASP A 115 5.90 17.92 -10.41
CA ASP A 115 6.55 17.73 -11.70
C ASP A 115 6.13 16.41 -12.34
N LEU A 116 6.08 16.36 -13.67
CA LEU A 116 5.78 15.12 -14.41
C LEU A 116 6.89 14.08 -14.25
N ILE A 117 8.14 14.55 -14.16
CA ILE A 117 9.33 13.73 -13.94
C ILE A 117 10.07 14.24 -12.71
N VAL A 118 10.46 13.33 -11.83
CA VAL A 118 11.30 13.60 -10.65
C VAL A 118 12.66 12.93 -10.85
N PRO A 119 13.77 13.70 -10.91
CA PRO A 119 15.11 13.14 -11.10
C PRO A 119 15.63 12.48 -9.81
N LEU A 120 16.49 11.46 -9.94
CA LEU A 120 17.02 10.68 -8.79
C LEU A 120 17.48 11.52 -7.58
N PRO A 121 18.23 12.63 -7.72
CA PRO A 121 18.67 13.42 -6.57
C PRO A 121 17.53 13.96 -5.70
N GLU A 122 16.35 14.16 -6.28
CA GLU A 122 15.14 14.67 -5.61
C GLU A 122 14.24 13.56 -5.08
N ILE A 123 14.45 12.29 -5.47
CA ILE A 123 13.64 11.15 -5.03
C ILE A 123 13.99 10.82 -3.58
N SER A 124 13.03 10.92 -2.66
CA SER A 124 13.20 10.63 -1.23
C SER A 124 11.96 9.97 -0.63
N ARG A 125 12.09 9.49 0.61
CA ARG A 125 10.94 9.12 1.46
C ARG A 125 9.95 10.27 1.65
N GLU A 126 10.41 11.52 1.68
CA GLU A 126 9.53 12.69 1.81
C GLU A 126 8.67 12.87 0.55
N ARG A 127 9.20 12.51 -0.62
CA ARG A 127 8.47 12.50 -1.89
C ARG A 127 7.74 11.19 -2.18
N PHE A 128 7.53 10.33 -1.17
CA PHE A 128 6.83 9.05 -1.31
C PHE A 128 5.49 9.16 -2.06
N ARG A 129 4.70 10.20 -1.77
CA ARG A 129 3.39 10.43 -2.43
C ARG A 129 3.52 10.75 -3.93
N SER A 130 4.64 11.33 -4.34
CA SER A 130 4.92 11.67 -5.74
C SER A 130 5.51 10.50 -6.51
N VAL A 131 6.42 9.75 -5.91
CA VAL A 131 7.24 8.74 -6.64
C VAL A 131 6.87 7.29 -6.32
N GLY A 132 5.98 7.05 -5.36
CA GLY A 132 5.61 5.72 -4.88
C GLY A 132 6.69 5.07 -4.01
N GLY A 133 6.32 3.96 -3.36
CA GLY A 133 7.16 3.30 -2.34
C GLY A 133 8.50 2.80 -2.86
N LYS A 134 8.51 2.09 -4.00
CA LYS A 134 9.74 1.49 -4.54
C LYS A 134 10.75 2.54 -4.98
N ASN A 135 10.31 3.56 -5.71
CA ASN A 135 11.21 4.63 -6.15
C ASN A 135 11.74 5.41 -4.94
N ALA A 136 10.88 5.72 -3.95
CA ALA A 136 11.29 6.41 -2.73
C ALA A 136 12.36 5.61 -1.96
N GLN A 137 12.16 4.30 -1.79
CA GLN A 137 13.14 3.40 -1.17
C GLN A 137 14.46 3.38 -1.96
N LEU A 138 14.42 3.31 -3.30
CA LEU A 138 15.63 3.37 -4.13
C LEU A 138 16.36 4.71 -4.00
N GLY A 139 15.63 5.83 -3.89
CA GLY A 139 16.22 7.14 -3.64
C GLY A 139 16.95 7.21 -2.30
N GLU A 140 16.40 6.60 -1.24
CA GLU A 140 17.08 6.49 0.05
C GLU A 140 18.35 5.63 -0.03
N ILE A 141 18.28 4.48 -0.71
CA ILE A 141 19.44 3.60 -0.92
C ILE A 141 20.55 4.37 -1.67
N ALA A 142 20.20 5.15 -2.68
CA ALA A 142 21.16 5.98 -3.40
C ALA A 142 21.81 7.06 -2.51
N ARG A 143 21.04 7.71 -1.62
CA ARG A 143 21.58 8.69 -0.64
C ARG A 143 22.54 8.08 0.38
N LEU A 144 22.36 6.79 0.70
CA LEU A 144 23.28 6.06 1.56
C LEU A 144 24.61 5.71 0.86
N GLY A 145 24.79 6.07 -0.42
CA GLY A 145 25.99 5.79 -1.20
C GLY A 145 26.07 4.35 -1.69
N ILE A 146 24.99 3.57 -1.55
CA ILE A 146 24.91 2.23 -2.12
C ILE A 146 24.69 2.37 -3.63
N PRO A 147 25.41 1.62 -4.48
CA PRO A 147 25.25 1.71 -5.94
C PRO A 147 23.81 1.39 -6.37
N VAL A 148 23.15 2.39 -6.95
CA VAL A 148 21.84 2.26 -7.58
C VAL A 148 21.98 2.68 -9.05
N PRO A 149 21.43 1.93 -10.01
CA PRO A 149 21.44 2.36 -11.40
C PRO A 149 20.69 3.68 -11.53
N GLU A 150 21.28 4.63 -12.25
CA GLU A 150 20.68 5.94 -12.49
C GLU A 150 19.26 5.82 -13.08
N PHE A 151 18.33 6.62 -12.57
CA PHE A 151 16.94 6.59 -12.99
C PHE A 151 16.23 7.93 -12.77
N PHE A 152 15.02 8.05 -13.30
CA PHE A 152 14.07 9.09 -12.92
C PHE A 152 12.69 8.46 -12.68
N ALA A 153 11.86 9.11 -11.87
CA ALA A 153 10.49 8.68 -11.65
C ALA A 153 9.53 9.51 -12.51
N ILE A 154 8.66 8.83 -13.25
CA ILE A 154 7.45 9.43 -13.82
C ILE A 154 6.45 9.50 -12.67
N SER A 155 6.06 10.70 -12.26
CA SER A 155 5.38 10.92 -10.98
C SER A 155 3.94 10.39 -10.96
N ALA A 156 3.38 10.28 -9.76
CA ALA A 156 1.96 10.07 -9.53
C ALA A 156 1.12 11.20 -10.15
N TRP A 157 1.65 12.43 -10.17
CA TRP A 157 0.99 13.54 -10.86
C TRP A 157 0.91 13.33 -12.39
N ALA A 158 1.96 12.77 -13.01
CA ALA A 158 1.92 12.40 -14.42
C ALA A 158 0.83 11.35 -14.74
N TYR A 159 0.57 10.41 -13.82
CA TYR A 159 -0.57 9.50 -13.93
C TYR A 159 -1.91 10.26 -13.91
N THR A 160 -2.08 11.17 -12.95
CA THR A 160 -3.30 11.99 -12.84
C THR A 160 -3.52 12.82 -14.10
N HIS A 161 -2.47 13.48 -14.60
CA HIS A 161 -2.50 14.24 -15.86
C HIS A 161 -2.89 13.35 -17.07
N PHE A 162 -2.35 12.13 -17.15
CA PHE A 162 -2.72 11.16 -18.18
C PHE A 162 -4.19 10.75 -18.09
N VAL A 163 -4.69 10.47 -16.88
CA VAL A 163 -6.09 10.07 -16.64
C VAL A 163 -7.05 11.20 -16.99
N GLU A 164 -6.76 12.43 -16.54
CA GLU A 164 -7.58 13.61 -16.78
C GLU A 164 -7.62 13.97 -18.28
N SER A 165 -6.47 14.01 -18.93
CA SER A 165 -6.35 14.36 -20.37
C SER A 165 -7.12 13.41 -21.30
N ASN A 166 -7.38 12.17 -20.85
CA ASN A 166 -8.10 11.16 -21.61
C ASN A 166 -9.54 10.93 -21.10
N GLY A 167 -9.99 11.67 -20.08
CA GLY A 167 -11.30 11.47 -19.45
C GLY A 167 -11.49 10.03 -18.95
N LEU A 168 -10.43 9.42 -18.43
CA LEU A 168 -10.42 8.00 -18.07
C LEU A 168 -11.16 7.72 -16.77
N GLN A 169 -11.10 8.63 -15.80
CA GLN A 169 -11.64 8.43 -14.46
C GLN A 169 -13.11 7.93 -14.49
N ASP A 170 -14.00 8.67 -15.14
CA ASP A 170 -15.42 8.31 -15.21
C ASP A 170 -15.69 7.02 -16.00
N ARG A 171 -14.84 6.70 -16.98
CA ARG A 171 -14.98 5.49 -17.81
C ARG A 171 -14.56 4.25 -17.05
N ILE A 172 -13.51 4.36 -16.23
CA ILE A 172 -13.00 3.32 -15.33
C ILE A 172 -13.99 3.12 -14.18
N SER A 173 -14.36 4.19 -13.48
CA SER A 173 -15.29 4.10 -12.33
C SER A 173 -16.64 3.49 -12.71
N ARG A 174 -17.17 3.75 -13.91
CA ARG A 174 -18.42 3.11 -14.37
C ARG A 174 -18.29 1.60 -14.53
N ARG A 175 -17.16 1.10 -15.04
CA ARG A 175 -16.90 -0.34 -15.21
C ARG A 175 -16.70 -1.05 -13.88
N LEU A 176 -16.06 -0.37 -12.93
CA LEU A 176 -15.83 -0.91 -11.59
C LEU A 176 -17.11 -0.92 -10.75
N LYS A 177 -18.01 0.06 -10.89
CA LYS A 177 -19.27 0.13 -10.12
C LYS A 177 -20.22 -1.03 -10.37
N SER A 178 -20.20 -1.62 -11.56
CA SER A 178 -21.09 -2.73 -11.92
C SER A 178 -20.50 -4.11 -11.61
N LEU A 179 -19.27 -4.17 -11.10
CA LEU A 179 -18.53 -5.42 -10.95
C LEU A 179 -18.98 -6.21 -9.72
N ASP A 180 -19.36 -7.48 -9.91
CA ASP A 180 -19.47 -8.43 -8.81
C ASP A 180 -18.09 -9.05 -8.49
N LEU A 181 -17.52 -8.69 -7.33
CA LEU A 181 -16.23 -9.21 -6.87
C LEU A 181 -16.22 -10.72 -6.63
N LYS A 182 -17.38 -11.37 -6.51
CA LYS A 182 -17.48 -12.82 -6.34
C LYS A 182 -17.36 -13.57 -7.67
N SER A 183 -17.50 -12.88 -8.80
CA SER A 183 -17.44 -13.46 -10.13
C SER A 183 -16.06 -13.27 -10.74
N VAL A 184 -15.24 -14.33 -10.72
CA VAL A 184 -13.89 -14.33 -11.33
C VAL A 184 -13.95 -13.99 -12.82
N ASN A 185 -14.91 -14.54 -13.55
CA ASN A 185 -15.08 -14.28 -14.99
C ASN A 185 -15.42 -12.81 -15.27
N GLU A 186 -16.25 -12.19 -14.42
CA GLU A 186 -16.59 -10.78 -14.59
C GLU A 186 -15.40 -9.87 -14.26
N LEU A 187 -14.68 -10.19 -13.19
CA LEU A 187 -13.45 -9.50 -12.80
C LEU A 187 -12.40 -9.53 -13.92
N GLU A 188 -12.18 -10.69 -14.54
CA GLU A 188 -11.25 -10.81 -15.67
C GLU A 188 -11.70 -10.01 -16.90
N ARG A 189 -13.00 -10.04 -17.22
CA ARG A 189 -13.56 -9.27 -18.34
C ARG A 189 -13.41 -7.76 -18.11
N VAL A 190 -13.84 -7.27 -16.95
CA VAL A 190 -13.77 -5.84 -16.58
C VAL A 190 -12.32 -5.37 -16.51
N SER A 191 -11.44 -6.18 -15.94
CA SER A 191 -9.99 -5.93 -15.92
C SER A 191 -9.46 -5.72 -17.33
N ARG A 192 -9.73 -6.64 -18.26
CA ARG A 192 -9.28 -6.55 -19.65
C ARG A 192 -9.80 -5.31 -20.37
N GLU A 193 -11.09 -5.01 -20.21
CA GLU A 193 -11.70 -3.81 -20.81
C GLU A 193 -11.05 -2.52 -20.32
N ILE A 194 -10.73 -2.44 -19.03
CA ILE A 194 -10.04 -1.28 -18.46
C ILE A 194 -8.58 -1.23 -18.94
N GLN A 195 -7.89 -2.36 -19.03
CA GLN A 195 -6.53 -2.42 -19.55
C GLN A 195 -6.46 -1.96 -21.01
N GLU A 196 -7.34 -2.46 -21.87
CA GLU A 196 -7.45 -2.05 -23.27
C GLU A 196 -7.76 -0.55 -23.40
N LEU A 197 -8.64 -0.04 -22.53
CA LEU A 197 -8.96 1.37 -22.44
C LEU A 197 -7.73 2.23 -22.12
N VAL A 198 -6.92 1.82 -21.13
CA VAL A 198 -5.70 2.54 -20.73
C VAL A 198 -4.63 2.46 -21.82
N VAL A 199 -4.39 1.26 -22.39
CA VAL A 199 -3.40 1.05 -23.45
C VAL A 199 -3.76 1.82 -24.73
N SER A 200 -5.04 1.92 -25.08
CA SER A 200 -5.49 2.68 -26.27
C SER A 200 -5.52 4.20 -26.09
N SER A 201 -5.37 4.70 -24.86
CA SER A 201 -5.36 6.13 -24.56
C SER A 201 -4.06 6.80 -24.97
N ARG A 202 -4.12 8.11 -25.25
CA ARG A 202 -2.97 8.87 -25.75
C ARG A 202 -2.19 9.45 -24.57
N VAL A 203 -0.87 9.25 -24.54
CA VAL A 203 -0.01 9.99 -23.60
C VAL A 203 -0.02 11.48 -24.01
N PRO A 204 -0.35 12.41 -23.10
CA PRO A 204 -0.26 13.85 -23.36
C PRO A 204 1.11 14.23 -23.95
N LEU A 205 1.12 15.19 -24.89
CA LEU A 205 2.33 15.51 -25.66
C LEU A 205 3.46 16.02 -24.77
N ASP A 206 3.14 16.90 -23.82
CA ASP A 206 4.04 17.41 -22.79
C ASP A 206 4.67 16.29 -21.96
N LEU A 207 3.86 15.33 -21.47
CA LEU A 207 4.35 14.17 -20.74
C LEU A 207 5.24 13.27 -21.61
N ALA A 208 4.84 13.02 -22.85
CA ALA A 208 5.59 12.19 -23.77
C ALA A 208 6.94 12.83 -24.17
N GLU A 209 6.98 14.15 -24.32
CA GLU A 209 8.22 14.91 -24.56
C GLU A 209 9.13 14.88 -23.34
N GLU A 210 8.58 15.07 -22.14
CA GLU A 210 9.33 15.04 -20.89
C GLU A 210 9.98 13.67 -20.65
N ILE A 211 9.23 12.57 -20.80
CA ILE A 211 9.77 11.20 -20.69
C ILE A 211 10.95 11.00 -21.67
N ARG A 212 10.81 11.44 -22.93
CA ARG A 212 11.86 11.28 -23.94
C ARG A 212 13.07 12.15 -23.63
N ARG A 213 12.86 13.39 -23.18
CA ARG A 213 13.93 14.31 -22.79
C ARG A 213 14.74 13.74 -21.63
N SER A 214 14.08 13.33 -20.55
CA SER A 214 14.76 12.76 -19.38
C SER A 214 15.49 11.46 -19.72
N ALA A 215 14.93 10.61 -20.60
CA ALA A 215 15.61 9.42 -21.09
C ALA A 215 16.84 9.73 -21.95
N ALA A 216 16.77 10.76 -22.80
CA ALA A 216 17.90 11.20 -23.60
C ALA A 216 19.03 11.77 -22.73
N GLU A 217 18.70 12.60 -21.74
CA GLU A 217 19.67 13.14 -20.76
C GLU A 217 20.32 12.03 -19.94
N LEU A 218 19.51 11.07 -19.47
CA LEU A 218 19.99 9.88 -18.75
C LEU A 218 20.94 9.04 -19.63
N SER A 219 20.61 8.87 -20.91
CA SER A 219 21.46 8.18 -21.89
C SER A 219 22.80 8.92 -22.09
N GLN A 220 22.77 10.25 -22.21
CA GLN A 220 23.98 11.06 -22.37
C GLN A 220 24.88 10.99 -21.14
N ARG A 221 24.31 11.03 -19.93
CA ARG A 221 25.06 10.97 -18.67
C ARG A 221 25.70 9.61 -18.41
N THR A 222 25.02 8.52 -18.78
CA THR A 222 25.41 7.15 -18.41
C THR A 222 26.03 6.35 -19.55
N GLY A 223 25.85 6.79 -20.80
CA GLY A 223 26.18 6.03 -22.01
C GLY A 223 25.21 4.86 -22.29
N SER A 224 24.24 4.59 -21.42
CA SER A 224 23.28 3.49 -21.61
C SER A 224 22.24 3.82 -22.69
N LYS A 225 21.90 2.82 -23.51
CA LYS A 225 20.86 2.91 -24.56
C LYS A 225 19.66 2.01 -24.28
N ARG A 226 19.60 1.44 -23.08
CA ARG A 226 18.61 0.44 -22.68
C ARG A 226 18.06 0.82 -21.31
N PHE A 227 16.74 0.77 -21.20
CA PHE A 227 16.02 1.21 -20.01
C PHE A 227 15.09 0.12 -19.48
N ALA A 228 14.76 0.21 -18.20
CA ALA A 228 13.72 -0.56 -17.54
C ALA A 228 12.62 0.39 -17.08
N LEU A 229 11.35 0.03 -17.35
CA LEU A 229 10.19 0.66 -16.73
C LEU A 229 9.62 -0.26 -15.66
N ARG A 230 9.51 0.27 -14.44
CA ARG A 230 9.03 -0.46 -13.25
C ARG A 230 7.95 0.35 -12.57
N SER A 231 6.81 -0.27 -12.28
CA SER A 231 5.77 0.35 -11.46
C SER A 231 6.29 0.65 -10.05
N SER A 232 5.78 1.74 -9.48
CA SER A 232 5.96 2.16 -8.10
C SER A 232 4.62 2.74 -7.64
N ALA A 233 3.71 1.86 -7.20
CA ALA A 233 2.36 2.30 -6.78
C ALA A 233 2.38 2.80 -5.32
N LEU A 234 1.50 3.74 -5.00
CA LEU A 234 1.19 4.08 -3.61
C LEU A 234 0.48 2.87 -2.96
N GLY A 235 1.03 2.35 -1.86
CA GLY A 235 0.50 1.15 -1.17
C GLY A 235 1.05 -0.20 -1.66
N GLU A 236 2.11 -0.20 -2.48
CA GLU A 236 2.75 -1.42 -2.97
C GLU A 236 3.40 -2.29 -1.87
N ASP A 237 3.73 -1.68 -0.73
CA ASP A 237 4.41 -2.31 0.42
C ASP A 237 3.46 -3.03 1.41
N THR A 238 2.26 -3.42 0.98
CA THR A 238 1.28 -4.12 1.82
C THR A 238 1.36 -5.65 1.67
N HIS A 239 0.79 -6.48 2.56
CA HIS A 239 1.05 -7.95 2.60
C HIS A 239 0.59 -8.68 1.34
N PHE A 240 -0.29 -8.07 0.55
CA PHE A 240 -0.32 -8.34 -0.88
C PHE A 240 0.70 -7.46 -1.55
N SER A 241 1.96 -7.86 -1.47
CA SER A 241 3.01 -7.20 -2.22
C SER A 241 2.52 -7.21 -3.67
N PHE A 242 2.23 -6.04 -4.24
CA PHE A 242 2.03 -5.95 -5.68
C PHE A 242 3.35 -6.26 -6.43
N ALA A 243 4.42 -6.55 -5.69
CA ALA A 243 5.59 -7.28 -6.15
C ALA A 243 5.19 -8.46 -7.05
N GLY A 244 5.56 -8.34 -8.32
CA GLY A 244 5.28 -9.33 -9.36
C GLY A 244 3.90 -9.24 -10.02
N GLN A 245 3.00 -8.36 -9.60
CA GLN A 245 1.67 -8.20 -10.22
C GLN A 245 1.64 -7.14 -11.33
N TYR A 246 2.45 -6.08 -11.18
CA TYR A 246 2.53 -5.02 -12.16
C TYR A 246 3.58 -5.29 -13.23
N ALA A 247 3.32 -4.78 -14.43
CA ALA A 247 4.17 -5.03 -15.58
C ALA A 247 5.53 -4.36 -15.38
N THR A 248 6.59 -5.15 -15.55
CA THR A 248 7.96 -4.65 -15.65
C THR A 248 8.49 -4.94 -17.04
N TYR A 249 9.01 -3.92 -17.68
CA TYR A 249 9.61 -4.01 -19.00
C TYR A 249 11.09 -3.72 -18.92
N LEU A 250 11.91 -4.58 -19.51
CA LEU A 250 13.36 -4.53 -19.44
C LEU A 250 13.93 -4.39 -20.86
N GLY A 251 15.09 -3.77 -20.99
CA GLY A 251 15.80 -3.69 -22.27
C GLY A 251 15.14 -2.77 -23.31
N LEU A 252 14.35 -1.79 -22.86
CA LEU A 252 13.63 -0.88 -23.74
C LEU A 252 14.56 0.14 -24.39
N ARG A 253 14.28 0.48 -25.65
CA ARG A 253 14.85 1.65 -26.31
C ARG A 253 14.08 2.91 -25.94
N TYR A 254 14.69 4.08 -26.17
CA TYR A 254 14.07 5.37 -25.88
C TYR A 254 12.73 5.59 -26.61
N ASP A 255 12.59 5.07 -27.84
CA ASP A 255 11.38 5.19 -28.67
C ASP A 255 10.23 4.31 -28.16
N GLU A 256 10.52 3.29 -27.34
CA GLU A 256 9.52 2.36 -26.79
C GLU A 256 8.95 2.83 -25.44
N LEU A 257 9.59 3.82 -24.78
CA LEU A 257 9.28 4.21 -23.40
C LEU A 257 7.84 4.70 -23.22
N VAL A 258 7.36 5.54 -24.14
CA VAL A 258 6.03 6.15 -24.04
C VAL A 258 4.92 5.11 -24.22
N ASP A 259 5.13 4.15 -25.14
CA ASP A 259 4.18 3.06 -25.36
C ASP A 259 4.17 2.10 -24.18
N ARG A 260 5.36 1.70 -23.70
CA ARG A 260 5.50 0.81 -22.56
C ARG A 260 5.02 1.45 -21.25
N TYR A 261 5.13 2.77 -21.10
CA TYR A 261 4.58 3.50 -19.95
C TYR A 261 3.07 3.25 -19.81
N ARG A 262 2.29 3.33 -20.90
CA ARG A 262 0.85 3.03 -20.88
C ARG A 262 0.56 1.59 -20.48
N GLU A 263 1.37 0.65 -20.95
CA GLU A 263 1.23 -0.76 -20.57
C GLU A 263 1.53 -0.99 -19.07
N VAL A 264 2.52 -0.28 -18.51
CA VAL A 264 2.77 -0.28 -17.05
C VAL A 264 1.56 0.27 -16.30
N LEU A 265 1.00 1.41 -16.73
CA LEU A 265 -0.21 1.97 -16.11
C LEU A 265 -1.40 1.01 -16.20
N ALA A 266 -1.58 0.34 -17.33
CA ALA A 266 -2.65 -0.64 -17.50
C ALA A 266 -2.52 -1.82 -16.52
N SER A 267 -1.30 -2.20 -16.14
CA SER A 267 -1.09 -3.30 -15.18
C SER A 267 -1.69 -3.02 -13.79
N LYS A 268 -1.92 -1.74 -13.43
CA LYS A 268 -2.71 -1.30 -12.26
C LYS A 268 -4.07 -1.98 -12.18
N PHE A 269 -4.64 -2.30 -13.34
CA PHE A 269 -5.98 -2.83 -13.50
C PHE A 269 -6.00 -4.34 -13.74
N SER A 270 -4.98 -5.08 -13.28
CA SER A 270 -5.02 -6.54 -13.27
C SER A 270 -6.17 -7.06 -12.39
N PRO A 271 -6.68 -8.29 -12.61
CA PRO A 271 -7.77 -8.84 -11.80
C PRO A 271 -7.46 -8.82 -10.30
N LYS A 272 -6.22 -9.19 -9.94
CA LYS A 272 -5.74 -9.20 -8.55
C LYS A 272 -5.71 -7.79 -7.95
N ALA A 273 -5.23 -6.81 -8.69
CA ALA A 273 -5.17 -5.43 -8.22
C ALA A 273 -6.57 -4.83 -8.04
N ILE A 274 -7.48 -5.06 -9.00
CA ILE A 274 -8.88 -4.62 -8.91
C ILE A 274 -9.59 -5.24 -7.71
N TYR A 275 -9.46 -6.56 -7.53
CA TYR A 275 -10.02 -7.24 -6.38
C TYR A 275 -9.51 -6.63 -5.07
N TYR A 276 -8.19 -6.41 -4.97
CA TYR A 276 -7.58 -5.86 -3.77
C TYR A 276 -8.13 -4.49 -3.39
N PHE A 277 -8.08 -3.49 -4.28
CA PHE A 277 -8.49 -2.15 -3.85
C PHE A 277 -10.00 -2.08 -3.57
N LEU A 278 -10.83 -2.80 -4.33
CA LEU A 278 -12.27 -2.85 -4.08
C LEU A 278 -12.63 -3.60 -2.79
N SER A 279 -11.92 -4.70 -2.46
CA SER A 279 -12.19 -5.45 -1.22
C SER A 279 -11.79 -4.68 0.05
N HIS A 280 -10.95 -3.65 -0.09
CA HIS A 280 -10.51 -2.77 0.99
C HIS A 280 -11.20 -1.40 0.95
N GLU A 281 -12.30 -1.27 0.19
CA GLU A 281 -13.08 -0.03 0.05
C GLU A 281 -12.27 1.19 -0.45
N LEU A 282 -11.11 0.93 -1.08
CA LEU A 282 -10.27 1.95 -1.69
C LEU A 282 -10.82 2.31 -3.07
N LYS A 283 -10.78 3.60 -3.40
CA LYS A 283 -11.14 4.04 -4.74
C LYS A 283 -9.94 3.92 -5.65
N GLU A 284 -10.23 3.65 -6.91
CA GLU A 284 -9.21 3.61 -7.95
C GLU A 284 -8.46 4.95 -8.10
N SER A 285 -9.20 6.06 -7.96
CA SER A 285 -8.70 7.46 -8.00
C SER A 285 -7.67 7.75 -6.91
N ASP A 286 -7.73 6.99 -5.83
CA ASP A 286 -6.94 7.18 -4.62
C ASP A 286 -5.56 6.50 -4.78
N LEU A 287 -5.32 5.76 -5.87
CA LEU A 287 -4.12 4.95 -6.03
C LEU A 287 -3.29 5.34 -7.25
N PRO A 288 -2.85 6.60 -7.43
CA PRO A 288 -2.03 6.96 -8.57
C PRO A 288 -0.73 6.15 -8.60
N MET A 289 -0.29 5.78 -9.81
CA MET A 289 0.88 4.94 -10.03
C MET A 289 2.04 5.79 -10.56
N SER A 290 3.16 5.81 -9.84
CA SER A 290 4.43 6.28 -10.38
C SER A 290 5.13 5.14 -11.15
N VAL A 291 6.02 5.50 -12.08
CA VAL A 291 6.81 4.56 -12.86
C VAL A 291 8.27 4.98 -12.85
N GLY A 292 9.17 4.13 -12.36
CA GLY A 292 10.62 4.35 -12.44
C GLY A 292 11.15 3.99 -13.83
N CYS A 293 11.86 4.93 -14.48
CA CYS A 293 12.62 4.71 -15.71
C CYS A 293 14.11 4.67 -15.41
N MET A 294 14.66 3.47 -15.40
CA MET A 294 16.01 3.17 -14.91
C MET A 294 16.92 2.69 -16.04
N VAL A 295 18.21 3.01 -15.99
CA VAL A 295 19.18 2.39 -16.91
C VAL A 295 19.28 0.88 -16.69
N MET A 296 19.31 0.11 -17.77
CA MET A 296 19.52 -1.33 -17.67
C MET A 296 20.95 -1.63 -17.25
N VAL A 297 21.08 -2.56 -16.30
CA VAL A 297 22.35 -3.19 -15.94
C VAL A 297 22.55 -4.43 -16.81
N ASP A 298 23.71 -4.52 -17.45
CA ASP A 298 24.14 -5.72 -18.19
C ASP A 298 24.71 -6.73 -17.19
N SER A 299 23.82 -7.46 -16.51
CA SER A 299 24.19 -8.33 -15.40
C SER A 299 24.65 -9.71 -15.88
N ALA A 300 25.90 -10.07 -15.59
CA ALA A 300 26.37 -11.45 -15.74
C ALA A 300 25.69 -12.39 -14.73
N VAL A 301 25.49 -11.91 -13.50
CA VAL A 301 24.81 -12.59 -12.40
C VAL A 301 23.88 -11.59 -11.71
N SER A 302 22.74 -12.07 -11.25
CA SER A 302 21.78 -11.28 -10.48
C SER A 302 21.14 -12.15 -9.39
N GLY A 303 20.46 -11.53 -8.43
CA GLY A 303 19.97 -12.28 -7.28
C GLY A 303 19.06 -11.49 -6.36
N VAL A 304 18.64 -12.17 -5.29
CA VAL A 304 17.88 -11.60 -4.18
C VAL A 304 18.62 -11.93 -2.89
N ILE A 305 18.73 -10.95 -2.01
CA ILE A 305 19.32 -11.11 -0.68
C ILE A 305 18.22 -10.98 0.35
N TYR A 306 18.11 -11.97 1.23
CA TYR A 306 17.33 -11.90 2.45
C TYR A 306 18.29 -11.71 3.62
N THR A 307 18.12 -10.62 4.34
CA THR A 307 18.96 -10.36 5.51
C THR A 307 18.55 -11.28 6.66
N ARG A 308 17.28 -11.68 6.79
CA ARG A 308 16.84 -12.73 7.70
C ARG A 308 16.26 -13.89 6.92
N ASP A 309 16.50 -15.13 7.37
CA ASP A 309 15.88 -16.31 6.78
C ASP A 309 14.35 -16.25 7.01
N PRO A 310 13.54 -16.21 5.93
CA PRO A 310 12.09 -16.08 6.03
C PRO A 310 11.40 -17.35 6.53
N VAL A 311 12.09 -18.49 6.56
CA VAL A 311 11.58 -19.78 7.04
C VAL A 311 12.10 -20.09 8.44
N ARG A 312 13.36 -19.73 8.73
CA ARG A 312 14.05 -19.98 10.01
C ARG A 312 14.62 -18.69 10.59
N SER A 313 13.73 -17.86 11.14
CA SER A 313 14.08 -16.53 11.64
C SER A 313 15.06 -16.51 12.82
N ASP A 314 15.30 -17.67 13.46
CA ASP A 314 16.23 -17.88 14.57
C ASP A 314 17.70 -18.02 14.12
N GLU A 315 17.95 -18.28 12.83
CA GLU A 315 19.31 -18.37 12.30
C GLU A 315 19.89 -16.98 11.98
N ASP A 316 21.04 -16.64 12.59
CA ASP A 316 21.78 -15.38 12.35
C ASP A 316 22.60 -15.41 11.04
N CYS A 317 21.92 -15.70 9.92
CA CYS A 317 22.52 -15.79 8.59
C CYS A 317 21.77 -14.95 7.55
N LEU A 318 22.51 -14.49 6.53
CA LEU A 318 21.95 -13.97 5.30
C LEU A 318 21.73 -15.11 4.30
N ILE A 319 20.70 -14.98 3.48
CA ILE A 319 20.48 -15.86 2.33
C ILE A 319 20.66 -15.05 1.05
N ILE A 320 21.50 -15.54 0.15
CA ILE A 320 21.71 -14.97 -1.18
C ILE A 320 21.27 -16.01 -2.21
N ASN A 321 20.23 -15.67 -2.98
CA ASN A 321 19.81 -16.45 -4.14
C ASN A 321 20.41 -15.82 -5.38
N SER A 322 21.08 -16.58 -6.24
CA SER A 322 21.72 -16.05 -7.45
C SER A 322 21.35 -16.84 -8.70
N VAL A 323 21.28 -16.16 -9.84
CA VAL A 323 21.05 -16.73 -11.17
C VAL A 323 21.95 -16.04 -12.20
N TRP A 324 22.29 -16.77 -13.26
CA TRP A 324 22.95 -16.19 -14.43
C TRP A 324 22.02 -15.25 -15.19
N GLY A 325 22.57 -14.13 -15.68
CA GLY A 325 21.84 -13.14 -16.45
C GLY A 325 20.95 -12.22 -15.60
N LEU A 326 19.78 -11.86 -16.13
CA LEU A 326 18.86 -10.89 -15.52
C LEU A 326 18.03 -11.48 -14.38
N GLY A 327 17.84 -10.69 -13.31
CA GLY A 327 17.17 -11.14 -12.08
C GLY A 327 15.68 -11.42 -12.22
N ARG A 328 15.08 -11.05 -13.36
CA ARG A 328 13.67 -11.30 -13.66
C ARG A 328 13.33 -12.79 -13.61
N TYR A 329 14.23 -13.67 -14.05
CA TYR A 329 13.97 -15.11 -14.09
C TYR A 329 13.84 -15.73 -12.70
N LEU A 330 14.58 -15.17 -11.73
CA LEU A 330 14.49 -15.54 -10.32
C LEU A 330 13.16 -15.09 -9.71
N VAL A 331 12.79 -13.82 -9.92
CA VAL A 331 11.56 -13.24 -9.37
C VAL A 331 10.30 -13.90 -9.95
N ASP A 332 10.34 -14.25 -11.24
CA ASP A 332 9.24 -14.96 -11.92
C ASP A 332 9.19 -16.47 -11.56
N GLY A 333 10.15 -16.99 -10.77
CA GLY A 333 10.23 -18.41 -10.39
C GLY A 333 10.51 -19.36 -11.55
N ARG A 334 11.09 -18.87 -12.66
CA ARG A 334 11.32 -19.66 -13.88
C ARG A 334 12.60 -20.47 -13.85
N VAL A 335 13.55 -20.07 -13.00
CA VAL A 335 14.88 -20.67 -12.89
C VAL A 335 15.15 -20.99 -11.43
N THR A 336 15.69 -22.18 -11.16
CA THR A 336 16.19 -22.55 -9.84
C THR A 336 17.47 -21.77 -9.55
N PRO A 337 17.54 -20.97 -8.48
CA PRO A 337 18.75 -20.24 -8.14
C PRO A 337 19.77 -21.13 -7.43
N ASP A 338 21.03 -20.69 -7.48
CA ASP A 338 22.02 -21.07 -6.48
C ASP A 338 21.68 -20.37 -5.15
N VAL A 339 21.80 -21.09 -4.04
CA VAL A 339 21.46 -20.59 -2.71
C VAL A 339 22.69 -20.61 -1.82
N PHE A 340 23.10 -19.43 -1.34
CA PHE A 340 24.20 -19.27 -0.40
C PHE A 340 23.68 -18.83 0.96
N ARG A 341 24.07 -19.54 2.01
CA ARG A 341 23.91 -19.10 3.41
C ARG A 341 25.21 -18.47 3.87
N VAL A 342 25.13 -17.22 4.32
CA VAL A 342 26.30 -16.40 4.69
C VAL A 342 26.20 -15.97 6.14
N SER A 343 27.27 -16.13 6.89
CA SER A 343 27.38 -15.65 8.28
C SER A 343 27.27 -14.13 8.32
N ARG A 344 26.39 -13.59 9.17
CA ARG A 344 26.28 -12.13 9.37
C ARG A 344 27.49 -11.53 10.08
N GLN A 345 28.16 -12.31 10.91
CA GLN A 345 29.26 -11.85 11.74
C GLN A 345 30.58 -11.85 10.96
N THR A 346 30.83 -12.90 10.17
CA THR A 346 32.12 -13.10 9.51
C THR A 346 32.06 -12.86 8.00
N GLY A 347 30.87 -12.91 7.39
CA GLY A 347 30.72 -12.85 5.93
C GLY A 347 31.08 -14.16 5.21
N ASP A 348 31.41 -15.22 5.95
CA ASP A 348 31.76 -16.51 5.37
C ASP A 348 30.53 -17.24 4.80
N VAL A 349 30.71 -17.91 3.66
CA VAL A 349 29.71 -18.82 3.12
C VAL A 349 29.67 -20.09 3.99
N LEU A 350 28.62 -20.21 4.79
CA LEU A 350 28.38 -21.37 5.66
C LEU A 350 27.92 -22.59 4.86
N ARG A 351 27.14 -22.36 3.80
CA ARG A 351 26.62 -23.41 2.92
C ARG A 351 26.32 -22.83 1.55
N ALA A 352 26.60 -23.61 0.50
CA ALA A 352 26.24 -23.30 -0.87
C ALA A 352 25.50 -24.50 -1.48
N GLU A 353 24.35 -24.22 -2.10
CA GLU A 353 23.57 -25.18 -2.88
C GLU A 353 23.52 -24.65 -4.31
N LEU A 354 24.17 -25.36 -5.24
CA LEU A 354 24.28 -24.95 -6.63
C LEU A 354 23.27 -25.72 -7.48
N SER A 355 22.65 -25.02 -8.42
CA SER A 355 21.57 -25.48 -9.30
C SER A 355 22.03 -26.27 -10.52
#